data_AF-A0A967HQG8-F1
#
_entry.id   AF-A0A967HQG8-F1
#
_cell.length_a   1.000
_cell.length_b   1.000
_cell.length_c   1.000
_cell.angle_alpha   90.00
_cell.angle_beta   90.00
_cell.angle_gamma   90.00
#
_symmetry.space_group_name_H-M   'P 1'
#
loop_
_entity.id
_entity.type
_entity.pdbx_description
1 polymer ?
#
loop_
_entity_poly.entity_id
_entity_poly.type
_entity_poly.pdbx_seq_one_letter_code
_entity_poly.pdbx_strand_id
1 'polypeptide(L)'
;MNEAELRRLFEAHQSAPPTPPPDEVRAWADDLLRLLFPERTGCCHESLEAFQQLWRNCRVRLRELLDALGAAAPGPPEELTAAFFDDLPRMHGLLVEDADAIYAGDPAATDHAEVIRTYPG
;
A
#
# COMPACT_ATOMS: atom_id res chain seq x y z
N MET A 1 -33.55 10.24 -14.45
CA MET A 1 -32.70 11.22 -13.75
C MET A 1 -32.93 12.56 -14.41
N ASN A 2 -33.41 13.55 -13.66
CA ASN A 2 -33.74 14.88 -14.18
C ASN A 2 -32.56 15.87 -13.98
N GLU A 3 -32.66 17.05 -14.58
CA GLU A 3 -31.59 18.06 -14.54
C GLU A 3 -31.26 18.55 -13.11
N ALA A 4 -32.29 18.65 -12.24
CA ALA A 4 -32.11 19.06 -10.86
C ALA A 4 -31.32 18.02 -10.04
N GLU A 5 -31.58 16.72 -10.25
CA GLU A 5 -30.83 15.62 -9.64
C GLU A 5 -29.36 15.62 -10.10
N LEU A 6 -29.11 15.82 -11.39
CA LEU A 6 -27.74 15.91 -11.93
C LEU A 6 -26.99 17.10 -11.33
N ARG A 7 -27.64 18.26 -11.21
CA ARG A 7 -27.02 19.46 -10.63
C ARG A 7 -26.66 19.25 -9.15
N ARG A 8 -27.56 18.64 -8.38
CA ARG A 8 -27.31 18.28 -6.97
C ARG A 8 -26.12 17.32 -6.83
N LEU A 9 -26.05 16.28 -7.67
CA LEU A 9 -24.93 15.34 -7.65
C LEU A 9 -23.61 16.03 -8.01
N PHE A 10 -23.63 16.92 -9.00
CA PHE A 10 -22.44 17.68 -9.40
C PHE A 10 -21.94 18.61 -8.28
N GLU A 11 -22.83 19.36 -7.63
CA GLU A 11 -22.48 20.22 -6.48
C GLU A 11 -21.93 19.41 -5.30
N ALA A 12 -22.46 18.21 -5.05
CA ALA A 12 -21.93 17.28 -4.05
C ALA A 12 -20.50 16.82 -4.40
N HIS A 13 -20.20 16.53 -5.67
CA HIS A 13 -18.84 16.17 -6.10
C HIS A 13 -17.87 17.35 -6.03
N GLN A 14 -18.34 18.59 -6.26
CA GLN A 14 -17.49 19.78 -6.13
C GLN A 14 -17.16 20.14 -4.67
N SER A 15 -18.03 19.79 -3.73
CA SER A 15 -17.86 20.09 -2.30
C SER A 15 -17.20 18.96 -1.51
N ALA A 16 -17.11 17.76 -2.08
CA ALA A 16 -16.40 16.64 -1.47
C ALA A 16 -14.90 16.95 -1.36
N PRO A 17 -14.27 16.67 -0.21
CA PRO A 17 -12.82 16.82 -0.08
C PRO A 17 -12.11 15.86 -1.05
N PRO A 18 -10.98 16.26 -1.63
CA PRO A 18 -10.20 15.37 -2.49
C PRO A 18 -9.61 14.25 -1.62
N THR A 19 -9.98 13.01 -1.95
CA THR A 19 -9.53 11.82 -1.24
C THR A 19 -9.28 10.70 -2.25
N PRO A 20 -8.17 9.95 -2.16
CA PRO A 20 -7.94 8.82 -3.03
C PRO A 20 -9.02 7.75 -2.81
N PRO A 21 -9.46 7.04 -3.87
CA PRO A 21 -10.38 5.93 -3.72
C PRO A 21 -9.80 4.83 -2.80
N PRO A 22 -10.59 4.24 -1.88
CA PRO A 22 -10.11 3.20 -0.96
C PRO A 22 -9.48 1.99 -1.66
N ASP A 23 -10.01 1.63 -2.83
CA ASP A 23 -9.50 0.49 -3.61
C ASP A 23 -8.11 0.78 -4.21
N GLU A 24 -7.79 2.04 -4.52
CA GLU A 24 -6.45 2.42 -4.99
C GLU A 24 -5.42 2.35 -3.86
N VAL A 25 -5.80 2.78 -2.65
CA VAL A 25 -4.96 2.67 -1.45
C VAL A 25 -4.70 1.21 -1.12
N ARG A 26 -5.73 0.36 -1.16
CA ARG A 26 -5.61 -1.09 -0.96
C ARG A 26 -4.68 -1.72 -1.99
N ALA A 27 -4.91 -1.43 -3.27
CA ALA A 27 -4.08 -1.98 -4.34
C ALA A 27 -2.61 -1.56 -4.23
N TRP A 28 -2.35 -0.33 -3.76
CA TRP A 28 -0.99 0.12 -3.47
C TRP A 28 -0.35 -0.65 -2.30
N ALA A 29 -1.09 -0.83 -1.19
CA ALA A 29 -0.60 -1.59 -0.05
C ALA A 29 -0.30 -3.06 -0.41
N ASP A 30 -1.14 -3.68 -1.24
CA ASP A 30 -0.90 -5.04 -1.74
C ASP A 30 0.37 -5.13 -2.60
N ASP A 31 0.62 -4.15 -3.47
CA ASP A 31 1.84 -4.10 -4.27
C ASP A 31 3.09 -3.88 -3.40
N LEU A 32 3.00 -3.04 -2.37
CA LEU A 32 4.07 -2.85 -1.39
C LEU A 32 4.37 -4.16 -0.64
N LEU A 33 3.35 -4.89 -0.22
CA LEU A 33 3.55 -6.17 0.46
C LEU A 33 4.15 -7.24 -0.47
N ARG A 34 3.82 -7.23 -1.77
CA ARG A 34 4.46 -8.10 -2.77
C ARG A 34 5.92 -7.74 -3.05
N LEU A 35 6.25 -6.45 -2.92
CA LEU A 35 7.63 -5.97 -3.01
C LEU A 35 8.46 -6.43 -1.81
N LEU A 36 7.85 -6.43 -0.61
CA LEU A 36 8.52 -6.82 0.63
C LEU A 36 8.60 -8.34 0.84
N PHE A 37 7.53 -9.07 0.51
CA PHE A 37 7.37 -10.48 0.84
C PHE A 37 7.14 -11.34 -0.42
N PRO A 38 8.12 -12.14 -0.85
CA PRO A 38 7.97 -13.00 -2.02
C PRO A 38 6.83 -14.02 -1.89
N GLU A 39 6.47 -14.41 -0.66
CA GLU A 39 5.36 -15.31 -0.34
C GLU A 39 4.00 -14.78 -0.81
N ARG A 40 3.88 -13.47 -1.07
CA ARG A 40 2.65 -12.80 -1.53
C ARG A 40 2.59 -12.63 -3.04
N THR A 41 3.69 -12.83 -3.77
CA THR A 41 3.78 -12.53 -5.20
C THR A 41 3.35 -13.72 -6.05
N GLY A 42 3.47 -14.94 -5.53
CA GLY A 42 3.08 -16.18 -6.23
C GLY A 42 3.95 -16.52 -7.45
N CYS A 43 4.92 -15.68 -7.79
CA CYS A 43 5.88 -15.85 -8.87
C CYS A 43 7.23 -15.22 -8.52
N CYS A 44 8.30 -15.73 -9.13
CA CYS A 44 9.60 -15.09 -9.10
C CYS A 44 9.62 -13.94 -10.11
N HIS A 45 10.22 -12.81 -9.75
CA HIS A 45 10.48 -11.75 -10.72
C HIS A 45 11.45 -12.25 -11.79
N GLU A 46 11.14 -11.97 -13.06
CA GLU A 46 11.90 -12.43 -14.21
C GLU A 46 13.31 -11.82 -14.29
N SER A 47 13.51 -10.65 -13.66
CA SER A 47 14.79 -9.97 -13.60
C SER A 47 14.85 -8.94 -12.46
N LEU A 48 16.07 -8.52 -12.10
CA LEU A 48 16.29 -7.40 -11.18
C LEU A 48 15.68 -6.09 -11.71
N GLU A 49 15.67 -5.89 -13.03
CA GLU A 49 15.07 -4.71 -13.65
C GLU A 49 13.55 -4.68 -13.45
N ALA A 50 12.87 -5.82 -13.61
CA ALA A 50 11.44 -5.94 -13.33
C ALA A 50 11.14 -5.62 -11.85
N PHE A 51 11.99 -6.09 -10.94
CA PHE A 51 11.87 -5.78 -9.50
C PHE A 51 12.09 -4.29 -9.20
N GLN A 52 13.10 -3.67 -9.82
CA GLN A 52 13.34 -2.22 -9.72
C GLN A 52 12.17 -1.41 -10.28
N GLN A 53 11.47 -1.92 -11.30
CA GLN A 53 10.26 -1.28 -11.81
C GLN A 53 9.12 -1.34 -10.81
N LEU A 54 8.90 -2.49 -10.15
CA LEU A 54 7.91 -2.60 -9.08
C LEU A 54 8.19 -1.60 -7.95
N TRP A 55 9.45 -1.51 -7.53
CA TRP A 55 9.91 -0.51 -6.56
C TRP A 55 9.58 0.92 -6.97
N ARG A 56 9.93 1.31 -8.20
CA ARG A 56 9.63 2.65 -8.74
C ARG A 56 8.13 2.92 -8.81
N ASN A 57 7.34 1.93 -9.22
CA ASN A 57 5.88 2.05 -9.30
C ASN A 57 5.28 2.27 -7.91
N CYS A 58 5.71 1.54 -6.89
CA CYS A 58 5.23 1.72 -5.51
C CYS A 58 5.49 3.15 -5.01
N ARG A 59 6.66 3.72 -5.32
CA ARG A 59 7.02 5.11 -4.96
C ARG A 59 6.15 6.13 -5.67
N VAL A 60 5.98 5.99 -6.98
CA VAL A 60 5.16 6.92 -7.78
C VAL A 60 3.70 6.88 -7.33
N ARG A 61 3.15 5.69 -7.11
CA ARG A 61 1.76 5.51 -6.67
C ARG A 61 1.52 6.09 -5.27
N LEU A 62 2.44 5.92 -4.32
CA LEU A 62 2.30 6.54 -3.00
C LEU A 62 2.23 8.07 -3.12
N ARG A 63 3.12 8.67 -3.92
CA ARG A 63 3.11 10.11 -4.14
C ARG A 63 1.79 10.57 -4.75
N GLU A 64 1.27 9.86 -5.76
CA GLU A 64 -0.02 10.19 -6.40
C GLU A 64 -1.20 10.10 -5.42
N LEU A 65 -1.21 9.09 -4.53
CA LEU A 65 -2.21 8.99 -3.47
C LEU A 65 -2.14 10.15 -2.48
N LEU A 66 -0.93 10.59 -2.14
CA LEU A 66 -0.68 11.75 -1.28
C LEU A 66 -1.05 13.07 -1.98
N ASP A 67 -0.75 13.21 -3.26
CA ASP A 67 -1.16 14.35 -4.10
C ASP A 67 -2.69 14.46 -4.16
N ALA A 68 -3.38 13.32 -4.25
CA ALA A 68 -4.84 13.25 -4.26
C ALA A 68 -5.50 13.70 -2.95
N LEU A 69 -4.75 13.78 -1.84
CA LEU A 69 -5.24 14.39 -0.58
C LEU A 69 -5.20 15.92 -0.62
N GLY A 70 -4.42 16.51 -1.54
CA GLY A 70 -4.27 17.96 -1.67
C GLY A 70 -3.89 18.62 -0.34
N ALA A 71 -4.67 19.62 0.08
CA ALA A 71 -4.43 20.37 1.32
C ALA A 71 -4.62 19.54 2.61
N ALA A 72 -5.19 18.33 2.52
CA ALA A 72 -5.32 17.43 3.66
C ALA A 72 -4.04 16.63 3.93
N ALA A 73 -3.07 16.63 3.00
CA ALA A 73 -1.78 15.97 3.22
C ALA A 73 -1.01 16.67 4.37
N PRO A 74 -0.38 15.93 5.29
CA PRO A 74 0.31 16.49 6.45
C PRO A 74 1.63 17.20 6.10
N GLY A 75 2.06 17.13 4.84
CA GLY A 75 3.31 17.71 4.34
C GLY A 75 3.44 17.50 2.83
N PRO A 76 4.57 17.92 2.23
CA PRO A 76 4.80 17.77 0.80
C PRO A 76 4.78 16.28 0.40
N PRO A 77 3.97 15.87 -0.59
CA PRO A 77 3.87 14.47 -1.02
C PRO A 77 5.22 13.83 -1.38
N GLU A 78 6.14 14.60 -1.97
CA GLU A 78 7.49 14.15 -2.29
C GLU A 78 8.32 13.81 -1.03
N GLU A 79 8.31 14.69 -0.03
CA GLU A 79 9.04 14.50 1.24
C GLU A 79 8.46 13.33 2.04
N LEU A 80 7.13 13.23 2.12
CA LEU A 80 6.44 12.13 2.79
C LEU A 80 6.75 10.78 2.12
N THR A 81 6.75 10.77 0.78
CA THR A 81 7.13 9.56 0.01
C THR A 81 8.58 9.19 0.28
N ALA A 82 9.51 10.15 0.25
CA ALA A 82 10.91 9.88 0.53
C ALA A 82 11.09 9.30 1.95
N ALA A 83 10.52 9.96 2.96
CA ALA A 83 10.61 9.52 4.36
C ALA A 83 10.03 8.11 4.56
N PHE A 84 8.90 7.79 3.93
CA PHE A 84 8.30 6.45 3.99
C PHE A 84 9.26 5.38 3.46
N PHE A 85 9.86 5.60 2.29
CA PHE A 85 10.73 4.61 1.66
C PHE A 85 12.13 4.54 2.29
N ASP A 86 12.60 5.62 2.92
CA ASP A 86 13.83 5.61 3.71
C ASP A 86 13.68 4.76 4.99
N ASP A 87 12.48 4.76 5.59
CA ASP A 87 12.15 3.98 6.79
C ASP A 87 11.70 2.54 6.48
N LEU A 88 11.36 2.25 5.23
CA LEU A 88 10.83 0.97 4.78
C LEU A 88 11.70 -0.25 5.15
N PRO A 89 13.04 -0.22 5.09
CA PRO A 89 13.86 -1.35 5.55
C PRO A 89 13.68 -1.67 7.04
N ARG A 90 13.48 -0.65 7.88
CA ARG A 90 13.20 -0.83 9.31
C ARG A 90 11.81 -1.42 9.51
N MET A 91 10.81 -0.91 8.80
CA MET A 91 9.44 -1.45 8.83
C MET A 91 9.41 -2.92 8.40
N HIS A 92 10.14 -3.28 7.34
CA HIS A 92 10.27 -4.65 6.89
C HIS A 92 10.87 -5.55 7.99
N GLY A 93 11.94 -5.11 8.66
CA GLY A 93 12.52 -5.84 9.78
C GLY A 93 11.52 -6.11 10.92
N LEU A 94 10.74 -5.10 11.30
CA LEU A 94 9.70 -5.25 12.32
C LEU A 94 8.60 -6.24 11.89
N LEU A 95 8.16 -6.18 10.64
CA LEU A 95 7.15 -7.11 10.11
C LEU A 95 7.66 -8.57 10.07
N VAL A 96 8.96 -8.76 9.84
CA VAL A 96 9.58 -10.10 9.94
C VAL A 96 9.59 -10.58 11.39
N GLU A 97 9.97 -9.71 12.34
CA GLU A 97 9.92 -10.04 13.78
C GLU A 97 8.48 -10.40 14.24
N ASP A 98 7.48 -9.69 13.73
CA ASP A 98 6.07 -9.98 14.00
C ASP A 98 5.68 -11.36 13.44
N ALA A 99 6.10 -11.71 12.23
CA ALA A 99 5.87 -13.03 11.63
C ALA A 99 6.55 -14.16 12.44
N ASP A 100 7.79 -13.94 12.88
CA ASP A 100 8.52 -14.88 13.74
C ASP A 100 7.81 -15.08 15.09
N ALA A 101 7.28 -14.00 15.67
CA ALA A 101 6.55 -14.05 16.93
C ALA A 101 5.22 -14.82 16.79
N ILE A 102 4.49 -14.60 15.69
CA ILE A 102 3.25 -15.36 15.39
C ILE A 102 3.58 -16.84 15.21
N TYR A 103 4.61 -17.17 14.43
CA TYR A 103 5.03 -18.55 14.23
C TYR A 103 5.43 -19.25 15.54
N ALA A 104 6.21 -18.58 16.39
CA ALA A 104 6.60 -19.11 17.69
C ALA A 104 5.42 -19.26 18.67
N GLY A 105 4.40 -18.41 18.53
CA GLY A 105 3.22 -18.35 19.39
C GLY A 105 2.07 -19.29 18.98
N ASP A 106 2.05 -19.76 17.74
CA ASP A 106 0.99 -20.63 17.21
C ASP A 106 1.51 -22.05 16.93
N PRO A 107 1.22 -23.03 17.80
CA PRO A 107 1.60 -24.43 17.59
C PRO A 107 1.00 -25.07 16.33
N ALA A 108 -0.01 -24.46 15.71
CA ALA A 108 -0.60 -24.94 14.46
C ALA A 108 0.07 -24.35 13.20
N ALA A 109 0.86 -23.28 13.33
CA ALA A 109 1.60 -22.71 12.23
C ALA A 109 2.70 -23.68 11.79
N THR A 110 2.76 -23.96 10.49
CA THR A 110 3.68 -24.97 9.95
C THR A 110 5.00 -24.37 9.49
N ASP A 111 4.97 -23.14 8.95
CA ASP A 111 6.14 -22.36 8.58
C ASP A 111 5.85 -20.85 8.52
N HIS A 112 6.88 -20.03 8.36
CA HIS A 112 6.77 -18.57 8.25
C HIS A 112 6.04 -18.11 6.98
N ALA A 113 6.13 -18.90 5.90
CA ALA A 113 5.52 -18.53 4.63
C ALA A 113 3.99 -18.67 4.67
N GLU A 114 3.48 -19.64 5.42
CA GLU A 114 2.07 -19.75 5.80
C GLU A 114 1.65 -18.50 6.57
N VAL A 115 2.37 -18.13 7.64
CA VAL A 115 2.08 -16.93 8.45
C VAL A 115 1.98 -15.68 7.58
N ILE A 116 3.02 -15.38 6.79
CA ILE A 116 3.07 -14.17 5.94
C ILE A 116 1.96 -14.14 4.87
N ARG A 117 1.51 -15.31 4.38
CA ARG A 117 0.57 -15.40 3.27
C ARG A 117 -0.89 -15.44 3.71
N THR A 118 -1.21 -16.13 4.81
CA THR A 118 -2.59 -16.52 5.14
C THR A 118 -3.11 -15.93 6.43
N TYR A 119 -2.23 -15.45 7.33
CA TYR A 119 -2.69 -14.92 8.60
C TYR A 119 -3.25 -13.50 8.40
N PRO A 120 -4.44 -13.21 8.95
CA PRO A 120 -5.14 -11.94 8.71
C PRO A 120 -4.66 -10.78 9.60
N GLY A 121 -3.79 -11.07 10.57
CA GLY A 121 -3.30 -10.15 11.60
C GLY A 121 -1.98 -9.50 11.25
#